data_AF-A0A4Y8WRA5-F1
#
_entry.id   AF-A0A4Y8WRA5-F1
#
_cell.length_a   1.000
_cell.length_b   1.000
_cell.length_c   1.000
_cell.angle_alpha   90.00
_cell.angle_beta   90.00
_cell.angle_gamma   90.00
#
_symmetry.space_group_name_H-M   'P 1'
#
loop_
_entity.id
_entity.type
_entity.pdbx_description
1 polymer ?
#
loop_
_entity_poly.entity_id
_entity_poly.type
_entity_poly.pdbx_seq_one_letter_code
_entity_poly.pdbx_strand_id
1 'polypeptide(L)'
;MKEKNESPFKKVHKTIQELIGEVNSKLKVNTWDGKPFTSPKAGELRATKDFINSPNYFEFIPSGKPSTRDNTLYLNLSQERFDAIVAGHKKIEYREVNQESMGKYVDVRESSDGLILNNPNLQEGEDIRLDAYANGIFGFVPRYYEYMNISVVKSKVSETLRIKGACFLPEPYHRGGDFRMDYDLPISDAAWERAEASGHDALQDLLYQADGPDTTWFIGYLVEK
;
A
#
# COMPACT_ATOMS: atom_id res chain seq x y z
N MET A 1 -31.33 19.79 8.89
CA MET A 1 -29.93 20.21 8.77
C MET A 1 -29.34 19.43 7.62
N LYS A 2 -28.75 20.09 6.61
CA LYS A 2 -28.00 19.36 5.58
C LYS A 2 -26.65 19.01 6.21
N GLU A 3 -26.40 17.74 6.47
CA GLU A 3 -25.06 17.27 6.74
C GLU A 3 -24.20 17.71 5.55
N LYS A 4 -23.24 18.60 5.83
CA LYS A 4 -22.15 18.85 4.90
C LYS A 4 -21.34 17.56 4.90
N ASN A 5 -21.66 16.69 3.96
CA ASN A 5 -20.85 15.53 3.60
C ASN A 5 -19.59 16.10 2.92
N GLU A 6 -18.72 16.74 3.70
CA GLU A 6 -17.42 17.21 3.23
C GLU A 6 -16.55 15.96 3.09
N SER A 7 -16.18 15.66 1.84
CA SER A 7 -15.29 14.55 1.51
C SER A 7 -14.03 14.61 2.39
N PRO A 8 -13.53 13.48 2.91
CA PRO A 8 -12.31 13.45 3.72
C PRO A 8 -11.05 13.75 2.87
N PHE A 9 -11.21 13.84 1.55
CA PHE A 9 -10.11 14.00 0.61
C PHE A 9 -9.77 15.46 0.31
N LYS A 10 -8.49 15.70 0.06
CA LYS A 10 -8.02 17.04 -0.30
C LYS A 10 -8.44 17.36 -1.73
N LYS A 11 -9.42 18.25 -1.86
CA LYS A 11 -9.84 18.79 -3.16
C LYS A 11 -8.73 19.64 -3.81
N VAL A 12 -8.52 19.46 -5.10
CA VAL A 12 -7.57 20.23 -5.92
C VAL A 12 -8.24 20.88 -7.13
N HIS A 13 -7.63 21.92 -7.68
CA HIS A 13 -8.12 22.64 -8.87
C HIS A 13 -7.84 21.92 -10.20
N LYS A 14 -7.69 20.59 -10.18
CA LYS A 14 -7.43 19.76 -11.36
C LYS A 14 -8.63 18.89 -11.66
N THR A 15 -9.01 18.78 -12.92
CA THR A 15 -9.97 17.79 -13.41
C THR A 15 -9.42 16.37 -13.22
N ILE A 16 -10.31 15.37 -13.31
CA ILE A 16 -9.86 13.97 -13.22
C ILE A 16 -8.88 13.61 -14.36
N GLN A 17 -9.07 14.17 -15.55
CA GLN A 17 -8.19 13.92 -16.71
C GLN A 17 -6.80 14.50 -16.51
N GLU A 18 -6.68 15.68 -15.89
CA GLU A 18 -5.38 16.26 -15.55
C GLU A 18 -4.66 15.47 -14.46
N LEU A 19 -5.40 14.90 -13.50
CA LEU A 19 -4.83 14.00 -12.49
C LEU A 19 -4.34 12.69 -13.12
N ILE A 20 -5.13 12.10 -14.02
CA ILE A 20 -4.73 10.90 -14.78
C ILE A 20 -3.47 11.18 -15.60
N GLY A 21 -3.43 12.31 -16.33
CA GLY A 21 -2.27 12.73 -17.11
C GLY A 21 -1.03 12.93 -16.24
N GLU A 22 -1.18 13.55 -15.06
CA GLU A 22 -0.10 13.70 -14.10
C GLU A 22 0.43 12.34 -13.62
N VAL A 23 -0.47 11.43 -13.23
CA VAL A 23 -0.09 10.10 -12.77
C VAL A 23 0.58 9.30 -13.86
N ASN A 24 0.04 9.26 -15.08
CA ASN A 24 0.62 8.51 -16.19
C ASN A 24 2.00 9.05 -16.64
N SER A 25 2.31 10.31 -16.34
CA SER A 25 3.65 10.87 -16.56
C SER A 25 4.69 10.41 -15.53
N LYS A 26 4.25 9.88 -14.39
CA LYS A 26 5.07 9.53 -13.22
C LYS A 26 5.03 8.06 -12.86
N LEU A 27 3.96 7.36 -13.20
CA LEU A 27 3.67 5.99 -12.81
C LEU A 27 3.38 5.15 -14.05
N LYS A 28 3.93 3.94 -14.07
CA LYS A 28 3.58 2.91 -15.02
C LYS A 28 3.13 1.66 -14.28
N VAL A 29 1.97 1.15 -14.63
CA VAL A 29 1.35 -0.03 -14.02
C VAL A 29 1.47 -1.23 -14.97
N ASN A 30 1.52 -2.43 -14.41
CA ASN A 30 1.39 -3.65 -15.22
C ASN A 30 -0.06 -3.88 -15.63
N THR A 31 -0.28 -4.44 -16.82
CA THR A 31 -1.61 -4.89 -17.23
C THR A 31 -1.97 -6.17 -16.48
N TRP A 32 -3.16 -6.20 -15.88
CA TRP A 32 -3.70 -7.39 -15.25
C TRP A 32 -4.40 -8.31 -16.26
N ASP A 33 -4.27 -9.63 -16.10
CA ASP A 33 -4.91 -10.63 -16.97
C ASP A 33 -6.34 -11.00 -16.52
N GLY A 34 -6.84 -10.35 -15.47
CA GLY A 34 -8.18 -10.56 -14.92
C GLY A 34 -8.32 -11.80 -14.02
N LYS A 35 -7.24 -12.54 -13.75
CA LYS A 35 -7.27 -13.67 -12.81
C LYS A 35 -6.95 -13.21 -11.39
N PRO A 36 -7.55 -13.80 -10.35
CA PRO A 36 -7.27 -13.43 -8.96
C PRO A 36 -5.78 -13.34 -8.69
N PHE A 37 -5.33 -12.19 -8.19
CA PHE A 37 -3.95 -12.04 -7.76
C PHE A 37 -3.79 -12.77 -6.43
N THR A 38 -2.75 -13.59 -6.31
CA THR A 38 -2.40 -14.27 -5.05
C THR A 38 -1.05 -13.76 -4.61
N SER A 39 -0.95 -13.28 -3.36
CA SER A 39 0.37 -12.87 -2.85
C SER A 39 1.32 -14.05 -2.78
N PRO A 40 2.65 -13.80 -2.90
CA PRO A 40 3.65 -14.80 -2.59
C PRO A 40 3.43 -15.34 -1.17
N LYS A 41 3.68 -16.64 -0.95
CA LYS A 41 3.57 -17.26 0.38
C LYS A 41 4.35 -16.47 1.44
N ALA A 42 3.75 -16.35 2.62
CA ALA A 42 4.32 -15.67 3.79
C ALA A 42 5.76 -16.13 4.06
N GLY A 43 6.67 -15.18 4.30
CA GLY A 43 8.03 -15.46 4.78
C GLY A 43 9.17 -15.03 3.87
N GLU A 44 8.93 -14.78 2.58
CA GLU A 44 9.97 -14.34 1.64
C GLU A 44 9.48 -13.29 0.62
N LEU A 45 8.89 -12.19 1.09
CA LEU A 45 8.65 -11.02 0.25
C LEU A 45 9.98 -10.28 -0.05
N ARG A 46 10.87 -10.96 -0.78
CA ARG A 46 12.00 -10.38 -1.50
C ARG A 46 11.46 -9.58 -2.69
N ALA A 47 12.29 -8.78 -3.35
CA ALA A 47 11.97 -8.22 -4.67
C ALA A 47 11.93 -9.37 -5.70
N THR A 48 10.94 -10.24 -5.55
CA THR A 48 10.70 -11.37 -6.42
C THR A 48 10.10 -10.85 -7.72
N LYS A 49 10.16 -11.67 -8.77
CA LYS A 49 9.46 -11.37 -10.02
C LYS A 49 7.97 -11.09 -9.76
N ASP A 50 7.38 -11.75 -8.77
CA ASP A 50 5.97 -11.59 -8.42
C ASP A 50 5.66 -10.18 -7.91
N PHE A 51 6.58 -9.55 -7.16
CA PHE A 51 6.41 -8.16 -6.72
C PHE A 51 6.39 -7.19 -7.91
N ILE A 52 7.36 -7.30 -8.82
CA ILE A 52 7.51 -6.36 -9.95
C ILE A 52 6.47 -6.63 -11.05
N ASN A 53 6.00 -7.87 -11.19
CA ASN A 53 4.97 -8.24 -12.18
C ASN A 53 3.54 -8.11 -11.63
N SER A 54 3.38 -7.75 -10.36
CA SER A 54 2.06 -7.60 -9.74
C SER A 54 1.23 -6.55 -10.48
N PRO A 55 -0.09 -6.76 -10.65
CA PRO A 55 -1.00 -5.74 -11.15
C PRO A 55 -1.16 -4.55 -10.17
N ASN A 56 -0.69 -4.69 -8.94
CA ASN A 56 -0.62 -3.62 -7.95
C ASN A 56 0.74 -2.92 -7.90
N TYR A 57 1.69 -3.30 -8.77
CA TYR A 57 2.99 -2.64 -8.87
C TYR A 57 2.92 -1.45 -9.82
N PHE A 58 3.43 -0.33 -9.33
CA PHE A 58 3.59 0.93 -10.04
C PHE A 58 5.08 1.24 -10.12
N GLU A 59 5.65 1.11 -11.31
CA GLU A 59 6.98 1.62 -11.63
C GLU A 59 6.98 3.14 -11.56
N PHE A 60 7.97 3.72 -10.88
CA PHE A 60 8.11 5.16 -10.72
C PHE A 60 9.04 5.71 -11.81
N ILE A 61 8.47 6.52 -12.69
CA ILE A 61 9.18 7.17 -13.79
C ILE A 61 9.99 8.33 -13.22
N PRO A 62 11.33 8.30 -13.33
CA PRO A 62 12.19 9.32 -12.73
C PRO A 62 11.98 10.69 -13.38
N SER A 63 11.91 11.75 -12.57
CA SER A 63 11.82 13.11 -13.09
C SER A 63 13.19 13.72 -13.43
N GLY A 64 14.27 13.12 -12.93
CA GLY A 64 15.64 13.64 -13.07
C GLY A 64 15.95 14.83 -12.16
N LYS A 65 15.01 15.21 -11.28
CA LYS A 65 15.19 16.28 -10.29
C LYS A 65 15.88 15.73 -9.04
N PRO A 66 16.71 16.54 -8.35
CA PRO A 66 17.30 16.13 -7.08
C PRO A 66 16.22 15.91 -5.99
N SER A 67 16.62 15.27 -4.90
CA SER A 67 15.76 15.08 -3.72
C SER A 67 15.38 16.43 -3.11
N THR A 68 14.08 16.58 -2.83
CA THR A 68 13.44 17.71 -2.15
C THR A 68 12.47 17.17 -1.10
N ARG A 69 11.96 18.05 -0.24
CA ARG A 69 10.96 17.67 0.75
C ARG A 69 9.68 17.09 0.13
N ASP A 70 9.31 17.56 -1.07
CA ASP A 70 8.02 17.23 -1.69
C ASP A 70 8.07 15.93 -2.50
N ASN A 71 9.24 15.55 -3.02
CA ASN A 71 9.43 14.30 -3.78
C ASN A 71 10.11 13.19 -2.95
N THR A 72 10.27 13.39 -1.63
CA THR A 72 10.95 12.44 -0.74
C THR A 72 10.04 11.91 0.35
N LEU A 73 9.97 10.59 0.48
CA LEU A 73 9.29 9.90 1.55
C LEU A 73 10.21 9.77 2.78
N TYR A 74 9.84 10.39 3.90
CA TYR A 74 10.63 10.33 5.14
C TYR A 74 10.12 9.23 6.08
N LEU A 75 11.02 8.32 6.48
CA LEU A 75 10.73 7.19 7.37
C LEU A 75 11.76 7.08 8.49
N ASN A 76 11.27 6.81 9.71
CA ASN A 76 12.10 6.42 10.84
C ASN A 76 12.12 4.88 10.92
N LEU A 77 13.31 4.31 11.06
CA LEU A 77 13.55 2.87 11.11
C LEU A 77 14.24 2.44 12.41
N SER A 78 14.15 1.15 12.71
CA SER A 78 15.10 0.50 13.63
C SER A 78 16.50 0.46 12.99
N GLN A 79 17.53 0.39 13.83
CA GLN A 79 18.92 0.29 13.37
C GLN A 79 19.12 -0.92 12.44
N GLU A 80 18.59 -2.09 12.83
CA GLU A 80 18.67 -3.32 12.04
C GLU A 80 18.09 -3.16 10.62
N ARG A 81 16.89 -2.56 10.50
CA ARG A 81 16.25 -2.33 9.20
C ARG A 81 17.02 -1.32 8.36
N PHE A 82 17.52 -0.25 8.99
CA PHE A 82 18.35 0.75 8.34
C PHE A 82 19.62 0.11 7.75
N ASP A 83 20.36 -0.63 8.57
CA ASP A 83 21.61 -1.28 8.16
C ASP A 83 21.38 -2.29 7.04
N ALA A 84 20.30 -3.09 7.13
CA ALA A 84 19.95 -4.05 6.09
C ALA A 84 19.65 -3.38 4.74
N ILE A 85 18.98 -2.21 4.74
CA ILE A 85 18.71 -1.45 3.51
C ILE A 85 19.99 -0.83 2.97
N VAL A 86 20.77 -0.15 3.82
CA VAL A 86 22.01 0.55 3.42
C VAL A 86 23.08 -0.43 2.90
N ALA A 87 23.15 -1.63 3.47
CA ALA A 87 24.01 -2.73 3.01
C ALA A 87 23.46 -3.44 1.75
N GLY A 88 22.24 -3.13 1.30
CA GLY A 88 21.62 -3.73 0.13
C GLY A 88 21.06 -5.15 0.35
N HIS A 89 21.06 -5.65 1.59
CA HIS A 89 20.46 -6.93 1.96
C HIS A 89 18.93 -6.88 1.93
N LYS A 90 18.34 -5.70 2.18
CA LYS A 90 16.90 -5.43 2.09
C LYS A 90 16.64 -4.39 1.01
N LYS A 91 15.91 -4.79 -0.04
CA LYS A 91 15.58 -3.91 -1.19
C LYS A 91 14.15 -3.40 -1.18
N ILE A 92 13.30 -3.92 -0.28
CA ILE A 92 11.91 -3.48 -0.16
C ILE A 92 11.62 -3.06 1.27
N GLU A 93 11.06 -1.86 1.40
CA GLU A 93 10.58 -1.32 2.67
C GLU A 93 9.05 -1.33 2.69
N TYR A 94 8.47 -2.10 3.63
CA TYR A 94 7.02 -2.29 3.76
C TYR A 94 6.42 -1.39 4.84
N ARG A 95 5.19 -0.93 4.58
CA ARG A 95 4.36 -0.15 5.50
C ARG A 95 2.91 -0.59 5.39
N GLU A 96 2.24 -0.68 6.53
CA GLU A 96 0.80 -0.87 6.58
C GLU A 96 0.09 0.38 6.04
N VAL A 97 -0.95 0.14 5.25
CA VAL A 97 -1.85 1.16 4.71
C VAL A 97 -3.16 1.08 5.49
N ASN A 98 -3.40 2.07 6.33
CA ASN A 98 -4.62 2.20 7.14
C ASN A 98 -5.11 3.65 7.12
N GLN A 99 -6.20 3.94 7.83
CA GLN A 99 -6.80 5.28 7.83
C GLN A 99 -5.83 6.39 8.27
N GLU A 100 -4.92 6.10 9.20
CA GLU A 100 -3.93 7.07 9.69
C GLU A 100 -2.78 7.28 8.70
N SER A 101 -2.40 6.23 7.97
CA SER A 101 -1.24 6.24 7.09
C SER A 101 -1.58 6.50 5.61
N MET A 102 -2.86 6.37 5.21
CA MET A 102 -3.31 6.47 3.81
C MET A 102 -2.86 7.79 3.17
N GLY A 103 -2.99 8.90 3.89
CA GLY A 103 -2.67 10.24 3.37
C GLY A 103 -1.18 10.42 3.09
N LYS A 104 -0.32 9.52 3.57
CA LYS A 104 1.11 9.47 3.29
C LYS A 104 1.42 8.61 2.06
N TYR A 105 0.77 7.46 1.91
CA TYR A 105 1.16 6.44 0.93
C TYR A 105 0.29 6.39 -0.33
N VAL A 106 -0.94 6.89 -0.26
CA VAL A 106 -1.94 6.78 -1.32
C VAL A 106 -2.23 8.18 -1.91
N ASP A 107 -2.47 8.24 -3.21
CA ASP A 107 -2.95 9.48 -3.84
C ASP A 107 -4.45 9.64 -3.63
N VAL A 108 -4.78 10.34 -2.55
CA VAL A 108 -6.16 10.59 -2.11
C VAL A 108 -6.63 12.00 -2.49
N ARG A 109 -6.09 12.56 -3.58
CA ARG A 109 -6.53 13.86 -4.09
C ARG A 109 -7.89 13.72 -4.77
N GLU A 110 -8.80 14.61 -4.43
CA GLU A 110 -10.09 14.73 -5.10
C GLU A 110 -10.01 15.80 -6.18
N SER A 111 -10.48 15.47 -7.39
CA SER A 111 -10.54 16.39 -8.52
C SER A 111 -11.51 17.54 -8.27
N SER A 112 -11.50 18.54 -9.17
CA SER A 112 -12.50 19.62 -9.20
C SER A 112 -13.93 19.08 -9.24
N ASP A 113 -14.11 17.91 -9.86
CA ASP A 113 -15.38 17.26 -10.16
C ASP A 113 -15.82 16.32 -9.04
N GLY A 114 -15.05 16.19 -7.96
CA GLY A 114 -15.36 15.29 -6.84
C GLY A 114 -14.93 13.84 -7.07
N LEU A 115 -14.02 13.59 -8.03
CA LEU A 115 -13.57 12.23 -8.39
C LEU A 115 -12.16 11.97 -7.85
N ILE A 116 -11.88 10.73 -7.46
CA ILE A 116 -10.56 10.26 -7.02
C ILE A 116 -9.92 9.37 -8.08
N LEU A 117 -8.59 9.21 -7.98
CA LEU A 117 -7.83 8.31 -8.83
C LEU A 117 -7.92 6.87 -8.32
N ASN A 118 -8.35 5.96 -9.20
CA ASN A 118 -8.39 4.53 -8.90
C ASN A 118 -7.25 3.81 -9.60
N ASN A 119 -6.90 2.63 -9.08
CA ASN A 119 -6.05 1.70 -9.77
C ASN A 119 -6.70 1.34 -11.13
N PRO A 120 -6.00 1.51 -12.26
CA PRO A 120 -6.57 1.23 -13.58
C PRO A 120 -6.86 -0.26 -13.83
N ASN A 121 -6.34 -1.16 -13.00
CA ASN A 121 -6.69 -2.59 -13.04
C ASN A 121 -7.94 -2.93 -12.20
N LEU A 122 -8.49 -1.98 -11.43
CA LEU A 122 -9.70 -2.21 -10.66
C LEU A 122 -10.90 -2.42 -11.61
N GLN A 123 -11.66 -3.49 -11.41
CA GLN A 123 -12.79 -3.81 -12.27
C GLN A 123 -13.98 -2.87 -12.00
N GLU A 124 -14.83 -2.70 -13.01
CA GLU A 124 -16.07 -1.93 -12.85
C GLU A 124 -17.00 -2.62 -11.83
N GLY A 125 -17.53 -1.84 -10.89
CA GLY A 125 -18.43 -2.33 -9.84
C GLY A 125 -17.74 -2.84 -8.57
N GLU A 126 -16.41 -2.91 -8.55
CA GLU A 126 -15.66 -3.23 -7.33
C GLU A 126 -15.69 -2.06 -6.33
N ASP A 127 -15.70 -2.42 -5.05
CA ASP A 127 -15.71 -1.44 -3.96
C ASP A 127 -14.37 -0.71 -3.84
N ILE A 128 -14.43 0.62 -3.72
CA ILE A 128 -13.25 1.46 -3.49
C ILE A 128 -13.20 1.80 -2.00
N ARG A 129 -12.65 0.88 -1.21
CA ARG A 129 -12.35 1.04 0.21
C ARG A 129 -10.90 0.67 0.50
N LEU A 130 -10.37 1.14 1.64
CA LEU A 130 -8.98 0.85 2.02
C LEU A 130 -8.74 -0.62 2.37
N ASP A 131 -9.79 -1.32 2.78
CA ASP A 131 -9.80 -2.71 3.23
C ASP A 131 -10.38 -3.68 2.19
N ALA A 132 -10.98 -3.18 1.10
CA ALA A 132 -11.54 -4.04 0.07
C ALA A 132 -10.46 -4.94 -0.56
N TYR A 133 -10.71 -6.25 -0.63
CA TYR A 133 -9.81 -7.20 -1.28
C TYR A 133 -9.87 -7.09 -2.82
N ALA A 134 -11.07 -6.86 -3.38
CA ALA A 134 -11.33 -6.62 -4.81
C ALA A 134 -10.50 -7.53 -5.75
N ASN A 135 -10.61 -8.85 -5.54
CA ASN A 135 -9.89 -9.88 -6.29
C ASN A 135 -8.34 -9.74 -6.25
N GLY A 136 -7.84 -9.20 -5.14
CA GLY A 136 -6.42 -8.94 -4.93
C GLY A 136 -5.93 -7.67 -5.60
N ILE A 137 -6.81 -6.74 -6.01
CA ILE A 137 -6.44 -5.44 -6.58
C ILE A 137 -6.70 -4.33 -5.57
N PHE A 138 -5.66 -3.59 -5.17
CA PHE A 138 -5.84 -2.43 -4.32
C PHE A 138 -6.49 -1.29 -5.11
N GLY A 139 -7.57 -0.71 -4.58
CA GLY A 139 -8.43 0.20 -5.33
C GLY A 139 -7.80 1.55 -5.70
N PHE A 140 -6.70 1.95 -5.06
CA PHE A 140 -6.09 3.27 -5.23
C PHE A 140 -4.69 3.22 -5.87
N VAL A 141 -4.20 4.37 -6.31
CA VAL A 141 -2.83 4.54 -6.81
C VAL A 141 -1.89 5.04 -5.71
N PRO A 142 -0.58 4.67 -5.73
CA PRO A 142 0.35 5.13 -4.72
C PRO A 142 0.66 6.61 -4.93
N ARG A 143 0.94 7.31 -3.82
CA ARG A 143 1.55 8.63 -3.92
C ARG A 143 2.96 8.49 -4.49
N TYR A 144 3.25 9.26 -5.52
CA TYR A 144 4.57 9.31 -6.13
C TYR A 144 5.59 9.99 -5.20
N TYR A 145 6.67 9.26 -4.90
CA TYR A 145 7.88 9.76 -4.26
C TYR A 145 9.07 9.26 -5.07
N GLU A 146 9.95 10.15 -5.54
CA GLU A 146 11.14 9.71 -6.29
C GLU A 146 12.22 9.18 -5.35
N TYR A 147 12.23 9.66 -4.11
CA TYR A 147 13.24 9.33 -3.12
C TYR A 147 12.60 8.85 -1.81
N MET A 148 13.38 8.09 -1.05
CA MET A 148 13.09 7.73 0.33
C MET A 148 14.24 8.19 1.20
N ASN A 149 13.97 8.99 2.22
CA ASN A 149 14.92 9.27 3.28
C ASN A 149 14.60 8.39 4.48
N ILE A 150 15.52 7.49 4.82
CA ILE A 150 15.44 6.63 5.99
C ILE A 150 16.35 7.18 7.08
N SER A 151 15.88 7.20 8.34
CA SER A 151 16.69 7.67 9.46
C SER A 151 16.50 6.82 10.73
N VAL A 152 17.50 6.86 11.60
CA VAL A 152 17.46 6.22 12.91
C VAL A 152 17.66 7.28 13.98
N VAL A 153 16.63 7.50 14.81
CA VAL A 153 16.62 8.58 15.81
C VAL A 153 17.74 8.42 16.84
N LYS A 154 17.95 7.20 17.34
CA LYS A 154 18.91 6.91 18.43
C LYS A 154 20.37 7.17 18.02
N SER A 155 20.75 6.74 16.82
CA SER A 155 22.11 6.87 16.28
C SER A 155 22.31 8.13 15.43
N LYS A 156 21.24 8.88 15.15
CA LYS A 156 21.24 10.13 14.35
C LYS A 156 21.87 9.96 12.97
N VAL A 157 21.65 8.81 12.34
CA VAL A 157 22.06 8.53 10.96
C VAL A 157 20.86 8.63 10.02
N SER A 158 21.13 9.00 8.77
CA SER A 158 20.13 9.03 7.71
C SER A 158 20.75 8.74 6.35
N GLU A 159 19.99 8.10 5.48
CA GLU A 159 20.38 7.84 4.09
C GLU A 159 19.22 8.21 3.16
N THR A 160 19.53 8.75 1.98
CA THR A 160 18.54 9.02 0.93
C THR A 160 18.75 8.05 -0.22
N LEU A 161 17.70 7.32 -0.56
CA LEU A 161 17.68 6.27 -1.57
C LEU A 161 16.68 6.63 -2.66
N ARG A 162 16.86 6.08 -3.85
CA ARG A 162 15.89 6.23 -4.94
C ARG A 162 14.84 5.14 -4.87
N ILE A 163 13.59 5.50 -5.14
CA ILE A 163 12.48 4.54 -5.25
C ILE A 163 12.30 4.18 -6.72
N LYS A 164 12.29 2.89 -7.03
CA LYS A 164 12.01 2.37 -8.38
C LYS A 164 10.53 2.17 -8.64
N GLY A 165 9.76 1.90 -7.59
CA GLY A 165 8.33 1.70 -7.67
C GLY A 165 7.75 1.26 -6.35
N ALA A 166 6.43 1.13 -6.31
CA ALA A 166 5.70 0.67 -5.15
C ALA A 166 4.69 -0.42 -5.54
N CYS A 167 4.46 -1.39 -4.66
CA CYS A 167 3.44 -2.41 -4.84
C CYS A 167 2.52 -2.43 -3.62
N PHE A 168 1.21 -2.50 -3.84
CA PHE A 168 0.27 -2.88 -2.79
C PHE A 168 0.15 -4.40 -2.73
N LEU A 169 0.08 -4.93 -1.51
CA LEU A 169 0.01 -6.35 -1.23
C LEU A 169 -1.03 -6.56 -0.12
N PRO A 170 -1.98 -7.50 -0.28
CA PRO A 170 -2.81 -7.89 0.85
C PRO A 170 -1.91 -8.57 1.89
N GLU A 171 -2.37 -8.56 3.14
CA GLU A 171 -1.71 -9.26 4.21
C GLU A 171 -1.61 -10.75 3.89
N PRO A 172 -0.45 -11.39 4.05
CA PRO A 172 -0.34 -12.81 3.85
C PRO A 172 -0.99 -13.55 5.04
N TYR A 173 -1.81 -14.55 4.73
CA TYR A 173 -2.32 -15.46 5.75
C TYR A 173 -1.20 -16.40 6.20
N HIS A 174 -1.02 -16.59 7.52
CA HIS A 174 0.09 -17.38 8.06
C HIS A 174 0.07 -18.85 7.60
N ARG A 175 -1.13 -19.40 7.28
CA ARG A 175 -1.27 -20.75 6.71
C ARG A 175 -1.16 -20.80 5.18
N GLY A 176 -0.90 -19.67 4.54
CA GLY A 176 -0.71 -19.50 3.10
C GLY A 176 -1.92 -18.89 2.39
N GLY A 177 -1.63 -18.15 1.32
CA GLY A 177 -2.62 -17.34 0.60
C GLY A 177 -2.73 -15.93 1.17
N ASP A 178 -3.75 -15.20 0.75
CA ASP A 178 -4.06 -13.86 1.25
C ASP A 178 -4.96 -13.98 2.48
N PHE A 179 -4.70 -13.15 3.49
CA PHE A 179 -5.55 -13.01 4.65
C PHE A 179 -6.79 -12.22 4.26
N ARG A 180 -7.93 -12.90 4.34
CA ARG A 180 -9.23 -12.34 3.97
C ARG A 180 -10.17 -12.45 5.16
N MET A 181 -11.02 -11.44 5.33
CA MET A 181 -11.97 -11.38 6.43
C MET A 181 -13.29 -10.75 5.98
N ASP A 182 -14.28 -10.84 6.85
CA ASP A 182 -15.59 -10.20 6.69
C ASP A 182 -15.92 -9.51 8.01
N TYR A 183 -15.88 -8.17 8.02
CA TYR A 183 -16.12 -7.39 9.24
C TYR A 183 -17.59 -7.42 9.70
N ASP A 184 -18.52 -7.89 8.86
CA ASP A 184 -19.93 -8.02 9.22
C ASP A 184 -20.21 -9.30 10.02
N LEU A 185 -19.25 -10.23 10.07
CA LEU A 185 -19.39 -11.45 10.87
C LEU A 185 -19.13 -11.15 12.36
N PRO A 186 -20.10 -11.41 13.24
CA PRO A 186 -19.94 -11.12 14.65
C PRO A 186 -18.91 -12.04 15.30
N ILE A 187 -18.02 -11.45 16.10
CA ILE A 187 -17.04 -12.15 16.92
C ILE A 187 -17.35 -11.87 18.38
N SER A 188 -17.44 -12.90 19.21
CA SER A 188 -17.63 -12.71 20.64
C SER A 188 -16.37 -12.13 21.29
N ASP A 189 -16.52 -11.20 22.23
CA ASP A 189 -15.41 -10.62 23.03
C ASP A 189 -14.50 -11.71 23.61
N ALA A 190 -15.08 -12.79 24.16
CA ALA A 190 -14.30 -13.89 24.73
C ALA A 190 -13.43 -14.62 23.70
N ALA A 191 -13.85 -14.69 22.44
CA ALA A 191 -13.04 -15.27 21.36
C ALA A 191 -11.93 -14.32 20.94
N TRP A 192 -12.24 -13.03 20.85
CA TRP A 192 -11.28 -11.96 20.58
C TRP A 192 -10.15 -11.95 21.62
N GLU A 193 -10.50 -11.85 22.91
CA GLU A 193 -9.53 -11.80 24.01
C GLU A 193 -8.61 -13.04 24.02
N ARG A 194 -9.15 -14.22 23.75
CA ARG A 194 -8.36 -15.46 23.64
C ARG A 194 -7.39 -15.43 22.47
N ALA A 195 -7.84 -14.96 21.30
CA ALA A 195 -7.00 -14.85 20.12
C ALA A 195 -5.91 -13.80 20.30
N GLU A 196 -6.25 -12.62 20.82
CA GLU A 196 -5.31 -11.55 21.12
C GLU A 196 -4.21 -12.00 22.09
N ALA A 197 -4.58 -12.70 23.17
CA ALA A 197 -3.62 -13.27 24.12
C ALA A 197 -2.71 -14.35 23.50
N SER A 198 -3.18 -15.01 22.43
CA SER A 198 -2.44 -16.06 21.72
C SER A 198 -1.56 -15.51 20.59
N GLY A 199 -1.72 -14.23 20.24
CA GLY A 199 -0.91 -13.52 19.27
C GLY A 199 -1.50 -13.45 17.86
N HIS A 200 -0.70 -12.90 16.95
CA HIS A 200 -1.15 -12.50 15.61
C HIS A 200 -1.71 -13.65 14.76
N ASP A 201 -1.06 -14.82 14.75
CA ASP A 201 -1.53 -15.97 13.97
C ASP A 201 -2.91 -16.47 14.45
N ALA A 202 -3.17 -16.38 15.76
CA ALA A 202 -4.47 -16.75 16.34
C ALA A 202 -5.54 -15.70 16.03
N LEU A 203 -5.19 -14.42 15.96
CA LEU A 203 -6.09 -13.36 15.47
C LEU A 203 -6.44 -13.58 13.99
N GLN A 204 -5.44 -13.89 13.15
CA GLN A 204 -5.72 -14.25 11.75
C GLN A 204 -6.63 -15.47 11.67
N ASP A 205 -6.39 -16.54 12.43
CA ASP A 205 -7.26 -17.73 12.44
C ASP A 205 -8.70 -17.44 12.87
N LEU A 206 -8.90 -16.51 13.81
CA LEU A 206 -10.22 -16.12 14.28
C LEU A 206 -11.01 -15.35 13.20
N LEU A 207 -10.32 -14.49 12.47
CA LEU A 207 -10.90 -13.56 11.50
C LEU A 207 -11.02 -14.13 10.09
N TYR A 208 -10.23 -15.16 9.77
CA TYR A 208 -10.06 -15.64 8.41
C TYR A 208 -11.36 -16.19 7.80
N GLN A 209 -11.71 -15.66 6.63
CA GLN A 209 -12.76 -16.15 5.76
C GLN A 209 -12.20 -16.31 4.35
N ALA A 210 -12.23 -17.53 3.80
CA ALA A 210 -11.59 -17.83 2.52
C ALA A 210 -12.10 -16.96 1.36
N ASP A 211 -13.37 -16.55 1.41
CA ASP A 211 -14.07 -15.70 0.46
C ASP A 211 -14.41 -14.30 1.01
N GLY A 212 -13.82 -13.92 2.15
CA GLY A 212 -14.04 -12.62 2.79
C GLY A 212 -13.79 -11.43 1.84
N PRO A 213 -14.64 -10.40 1.84
CA PRO A 213 -14.51 -9.25 0.95
C PRO A 213 -13.37 -8.30 1.33
N ASP A 214 -12.84 -8.42 2.55
CA ASP A 214 -11.89 -7.46 3.11
C ASP A 214 -10.52 -8.09 3.42
N THR A 215 -9.48 -7.24 3.53
CA THR A 215 -8.10 -7.59 3.88
C THR A 215 -7.41 -6.37 4.49
N THR A 216 -6.34 -6.59 5.25
CA THR A 216 -5.36 -5.55 5.54
C THR A 216 -4.44 -5.37 4.33
N TRP A 217 -4.04 -4.13 4.02
CA TRP A 217 -3.13 -3.84 2.91
C TRP A 217 -1.79 -3.28 3.39
N PHE A 218 -0.73 -3.68 2.68
CA PHE A 218 0.61 -3.14 2.83
C PHE A 218 1.06 -2.51 1.53
N ILE A 219 1.88 -1.46 1.63
CA ILE A 219 2.66 -0.92 0.52
C ILE A 219 4.13 -1.29 0.70
N GLY A 220 4.74 -1.88 -0.32
CA GLY A 220 6.18 -2.10 -0.42
C GLY A 220 6.81 -1.10 -1.37
N TYR A 221 7.92 -0.48 -0.98
CA TYR A 221 8.72 0.39 -1.85
C TYR A 221 10.01 -0.32 -2.26
N LEU A 222 10.21 -0.51 -3.56
CA LEU A 222 11.46 -1.03 -4.10
C LEU A 222 12.50 0.10 -4.14
N VAL A 223 13.55 -0.02 -3.34
CA VAL A 223 14.62 0.98 -3.22
C VAL A 223 15.90 0.50 -3.90
N GLU A 224 16.64 1.45 -4.47
CA GLU A 224 17.98 1.25 -5.01
C GLU A 224 18.93 2.30 -4.43
N LYS A 225 20.18 1.87 -4.24
CA LYS A 225 21.29 2.74 -3.86
C LYS A 225 21.99 3.27 -5.10
#